data_AF-A0A937TQZ5-F1
#
_entry.id   AF-A0A937TQZ5-F1
#
_cell.length_a   1.000
_cell.length_b   1.000
_cell.length_c   1.000
_cell.angle_alpha   90.00
_cell.angle_beta   90.00
_cell.angle_gamma   90.00
#
_symmetry.space_group_name_H-M   'P 1'
#
loop_
_entity.id
_entity.type
_entity.pdbx_description
1 polymer ?
#
loop_
_entity_poly.entity_id
_entity_poly.type
_entity_poly.pdbx_seq_one_letter_code
_entity_poly.pdbx_strand_id
1 'polypeptide(L)'
;MSASTDRDGPPAAAWSPALLQAAVLLVGLSAGLWPQAIFPSKSPVGAGALPTLQALAVSHVIFVLLIWPLMLMRGADGEAVRPGRAIVAATVYVVVSAPFYVAAAWLGDAGPVDVIRTAVYVACLAPLGLAAGTYMARGRAGGSWVLLAMLVVVAGVPAAHYIAREFLSGAGDAGWLWRLGPATGVWDVAAPAGQSLVPMCVWPLAVYFAAAAAISVAGMMLKRKGKKMA
;
A
#
# COMPACT_ATOMS: atom_id res chain seq x y z
N MET A 1 -34.29 36.49 17.21
CA MET A 1 -34.67 35.08 17.08
C MET A 1 -33.41 34.28 16.79
N SER A 2 -32.93 33.60 17.83
CA SER A 2 -31.79 32.69 17.83
C SER A 2 -32.28 31.30 17.40
N ALA A 3 -31.61 30.69 16.43
CA ALA A 3 -31.51 29.23 16.26
C ALA A 3 -30.63 28.92 15.03
N SER A 4 -29.35 28.65 15.24
CA SER A 4 -28.65 27.68 14.40
C SER A 4 -27.73 26.86 15.28
N THR A 5 -28.35 25.92 15.99
CA THR A 5 -27.87 24.57 16.30
C THR A 5 -26.36 24.36 16.21
N ASP A 6 -25.75 24.31 17.39
CA ASP A 6 -24.55 23.54 17.68
C ASP A 6 -24.57 22.23 16.89
N ARG A 7 -23.61 22.09 15.97
CA ARG A 7 -23.20 20.79 15.42
C ARG A 7 -22.14 20.20 16.34
N ASP A 8 -22.45 20.07 17.62
CA ASP A 8 -21.67 19.28 18.56
C ASP A 8 -22.08 17.81 18.42
N GLY A 9 -21.86 17.26 17.22
CA GLY A 9 -21.58 15.84 17.13
C GLY A 9 -20.26 15.59 17.86
N PRO A 10 -20.09 14.47 18.59
CA PRO A 10 -18.79 14.14 19.16
C PRO A 10 -17.74 14.25 18.04
N PRO A 11 -16.57 14.89 18.28
CA PRO A 11 -15.55 14.96 17.26
C PRO A 11 -15.26 13.53 16.85
N ALA A 12 -15.63 13.16 15.62
CA ALA A 12 -15.40 11.82 15.09
C ALA A 12 -13.91 11.57 15.29
N ALA A 13 -13.56 10.71 16.25
CA ALA A 13 -12.21 10.59 16.78
C ALA A 13 -11.29 10.38 15.59
N ALA A 14 -10.57 11.44 15.20
CA ALA A 14 -9.78 11.42 13.99
C ALA A 14 -8.58 10.54 14.31
N TRP A 15 -8.65 9.27 13.91
CA TRP A 15 -7.56 8.32 14.06
C TRP A 15 -6.29 8.96 13.49
N SER A 16 -5.24 9.05 14.30
CA SER A 16 -3.98 9.58 13.82
C SER A 16 -3.43 8.66 12.70
N PRO A 17 -2.77 9.21 11.67
CA PRO A 17 -2.17 8.40 10.61
C PRO A 17 -1.25 7.30 11.13
N ALA A 18 -0.49 7.60 12.19
CA ALA A 18 0.40 6.66 12.85
C ALA A 18 -0.37 5.48 13.49
N LEU A 19 -1.50 5.75 14.15
CA LEU A 19 -2.31 4.71 14.79
C LEU A 19 -2.96 3.80 13.76
N LEU A 20 -3.46 4.36 12.66
CA LEU A 20 -4.05 3.57 11.58
C LEU A 20 -3.00 2.71 10.87
N GLN A 21 -1.80 3.26 10.63
CA GLN A 21 -0.68 2.49 10.10
C GLN A 21 -0.32 1.33 11.03
N ALA A 22 -0.12 1.61 12.32
CA ALA A 22 0.19 0.59 13.32
C ALA A 22 -0.89 -0.51 13.37
N ALA A 23 -2.18 -0.13 13.32
CA ALA A 23 -3.28 -1.09 13.30
C ALA A 23 -3.24 -1.99 12.05
N VAL A 24 -3.00 -1.43 10.87
CA VAL A 24 -2.90 -2.21 9.62
C VAL A 24 -1.69 -3.14 9.62
N LEU A 25 -0.55 -2.66 10.11
CA LEU A 25 0.65 -3.49 10.29
C LEU A 25 0.42 -4.62 11.29
N LEU A 26 -0.28 -4.34 12.41
CA LEU A 26 -0.64 -5.36 13.39
C LEU A 26 -1.57 -6.44 12.80
N VAL A 27 -2.53 -6.03 11.97
CA VAL A 27 -3.40 -6.98 11.24
C VAL A 27 -2.58 -7.86 10.29
N GLY A 28 -1.64 -7.27 9.55
CA GLY A 28 -0.74 -8.04 8.67
C GLY A 28 0.15 -9.02 9.42
N LEU A 29 0.74 -8.57 10.53
CA LEU A 29 1.55 -9.42 11.40
C LEU A 29 0.73 -10.58 11.96
N SER A 30 -0.48 -10.31 12.45
CA SER A 30 -1.40 -11.33 12.96
C SER A 30 -1.78 -12.32 11.87
N ALA A 31 -2.06 -11.85 10.65
CA ALA A 31 -2.36 -12.71 9.52
C ALA A 31 -1.22 -13.69 9.20
N GLY A 32 0.04 -13.24 9.32
CA GLY A 32 1.20 -14.10 9.12
C GLY A 32 1.52 -15.04 10.29
N LEU A 33 1.10 -14.71 11.51
CA LEU A 33 1.21 -15.58 12.68
C LEU A 33 0.23 -16.75 12.63
N TRP A 34 -0.99 -16.51 12.12
CA TRP A 34 -2.04 -17.52 12.01
C TRP A 34 -2.51 -17.72 10.57
N PRO A 35 -1.64 -18.15 9.65
CA PRO A 35 -2.03 -18.32 8.25
C PRO A 35 -3.16 -19.35 8.09
N GLN A 36 -3.22 -20.35 8.98
CA GLN A 36 -4.26 -21.37 9.00
C GLN A 36 -5.65 -20.88 9.38
N ALA A 37 -5.75 -19.78 10.13
CA ALA A 37 -7.04 -19.17 10.43
C ALA A 37 -7.63 -18.47 9.20
N ILE A 38 -6.80 -18.10 8.23
CA ILE A 38 -7.19 -17.41 6.99
C ILE A 38 -7.33 -18.42 5.84
N PHE A 39 -6.35 -19.30 5.70
CA PHE A 39 -6.29 -20.34 4.68
C PHE A 39 -6.09 -21.70 5.35
N PRO A 40 -7.17 -22.34 5.83
CA PRO A 40 -7.08 -23.66 6.43
C PRO A 40 -6.60 -24.65 5.36
N SER A 41 -5.34 -25.11 5.47
CA SER A 41 -4.79 -26.10 4.55
C SER A 41 -5.20 -27.50 5.00
N LYS A 42 -5.53 -28.36 4.02
CA LYS A 42 -5.86 -29.79 4.29
C LYS A 42 -4.66 -30.60 4.79
N SER A 43 -3.45 -30.07 4.68
CA SER A 43 -2.23 -30.67 5.20
C SER A 43 -1.74 -29.90 6.42
N PRO A 44 -1.23 -30.58 7.46
CA PRO A 44 -0.59 -29.92 8.58
C PRO A 44 0.57 -29.09 8.04
N VAL A 45 0.60 -27.80 8.39
CA VAL A 45 1.73 -26.93 8.09
C VAL A 45 2.95 -27.56 8.74
N GLY A 46 3.89 -28.03 7.93
CA GLY A 46 5.18 -28.49 8.43
C GLY A 46 5.88 -27.36 9.20
N ALA A 47 6.91 -27.69 9.97
CA ALA A 47 7.72 -26.77 10.77
C ALA A 47 8.55 -25.76 9.93
N GLY A 48 8.00 -25.21 8.85
CA GLY A 48 8.61 -24.17 8.04
C GLY A 48 8.43 -22.79 8.67
N ALA A 49 9.25 -21.84 8.21
CA ALA A 49 9.19 -20.44 8.64
C ALA A 49 7.81 -19.82 8.37
N LEU A 50 7.31 -19.03 9.32
CA LEU A 50 6.03 -18.35 9.20
C LEU A 50 6.10 -17.21 8.16
N PRO A 51 5.05 -16.97 7.35
CA PRO A 51 5.04 -15.90 6.36
C PRO A 51 4.77 -14.51 6.97
N THR A 52 5.26 -14.23 8.19
CA THR A 52 5.00 -13.00 8.95
C THR A 52 5.51 -11.76 8.24
N LEU A 53 6.74 -11.80 7.70
CA LEU A 53 7.30 -10.67 6.95
C LEU A 53 6.51 -10.38 5.67
N GLN A 54 6.08 -11.43 4.97
CA GLN A 54 5.31 -11.31 3.73
C GLN A 54 3.92 -10.71 4.00
N ALA A 55 3.19 -11.24 4.99
CA ALA A 55 1.87 -10.75 5.37
C ALA A 55 1.92 -9.30 5.90
N LEU A 56 2.93 -8.97 6.72
CA LEU A 56 3.17 -7.59 7.15
C LEU A 56 3.38 -6.66 5.95
N ALA A 57 4.23 -7.06 5.01
CA ALA A 57 4.57 -6.24 3.86
C ALA A 57 3.36 -5.99 2.94
N VAL A 58 2.52 -7.01 2.72
CA VAL A 58 1.25 -6.86 1.99
C VAL A 58 0.34 -5.84 2.67
N SER A 59 0.13 -5.95 3.98
CA SER A 59 -0.65 -4.96 4.72
C SER A 59 -0.05 -3.55 4.62
N HIS A 60 1.27 -3.45 4.61
CA HIS A 60 1.94 -2.17 4.43
C HIS A 60 1.69 -1.56 3.04
N VAL A 61 1.74 -2.38 1.99
CA VAL A 61 1.36 -1.96 0.62
C VAL A 61 -0.10 -1.50 0.56
N ILE A 62 -1.02 -2.23 1.20
CA ILE A 62 -2.43 -1.84 1.30
C ILE A 62 -2.55 -0.47 1.98
N PHE A 63 -1.82 -0.25 3.07
CA PHE A 63 -1.81 1.03 3.75
C PHE A 63 -1.33 2.15 2.82
N VAL A 64 -0.18 1.98 2.17
CA VAL A 64 0.43 2.99 1.29
C VAL A 64 -0.43 3.33 0.08
N LEU A 65 -1.04 2.33 -0.55
CA LEU A 65 -1.72 2.49 -1.83
C LEU A 65 -3.22 2.71 -1.71
N LEU A 66 -3.87 2.30 -0.61
CA LEU A 66 -5.32 2.44 -0.47
C LEU A 66 -5.69 3.37 0.68
N ILE A 67 -5.09 3.18 1.86
CA ILE A 67 -5.52 3.89 3.07
C ILE A 67 -4.93 5.30 3.12
N TRP A 68 -3.61 5.43 2.97
CA TRP A 68 -2.91 6.71 3.06
C TRP A 68 -3.42 7.75 2.04
N PRO A 69 -3.70 7.41 0.77
CA PRO A 69 -4.28 8.35 -0.19
C PRO A 69 -5.66 8.87 0.24
N LEU A 70 -6.49 8.02 0.85
CA LEU A 70 -7.80 8.41 1.39
C LEU A 70 -7.67 9.32 2.62
N MET A 71 -6.66 9.09 3.46
CA MET A 71 -6.36 9.99 4.59
C MET A 71 -5.93 11.37 4.09
N LEU A 72 -5.07 11.42 3.08
CA LEU A 72 -4.64 12.68 2.45
C LEU A 72 -5.82 13.41 1.81
N MET A 73 -6.76 12.68 1.20
CA MET A 73 -7.99 13.26 0.67
C MET A 73 -8.86 13.90 1.76
N ARG A 74 -8.98 13.28 2.93
CA ARG A 74 -9.80 13.77 4.05
C ARG A 74 -9.15 14.91 4.84
N GLY A 75 -7.82 14.91 4.97
CA GLY A 75 -7.08 15.88 5.78
C GLY A 75 -6.61 17.12 5.04
N ALA A 76 -6.87 17.23 3.73
CA ALA A 76 -6.44 18.38 2.94
C ALA A 76 -7.56 19.42 2.84
N ASP A 77 -7.44 20.49 3.63
CA ASP A 77 -8.15 21.76 3.42
C ASP A 77 -7.61 22.51 2.17
N GLY A 78 -7.35 21.78 1.07
CA GLY A 78 -6.86 22.33 -0.19
C GLY A 78 -5.37 22.68 -0.25
N GLU A 79 -4.61 22.63 0.85
CA GLU A 79 -3.15 22.83 0.80
C GLU A 79 -2.43 21.60 0.25
N ALA A 80 -1.68 21.79 -0.84
CA ALA A 80 -0.72 20.80 -1.31
C ALA A 80 0.27 20.44 -0.18
N VAL A 81 0.63 19.16 -0.06
CA VAL A 81 1.56 18.67 0.97
C VAL A 81 2.86 19.49 0.91
N ARG A 82 3.06 20.37 1.91
CA ARG A 82 4.29 21.14 2.05
C ARG A 82 5.47 20.18 2.26
N PRO A 83 6.67 20.47 1.72
CA PRO A 83 7.82 19.56 1.81
C PRO A 83 8.16 19.14 3.25
N GLY A 84 8.05 20.05 4.22
CA GLY A 84 8.23 19.73 5.63
C GLY A 84 7.23 18.71 6.20
N ARG A 85 5.96 18.74 5.76
CA ARG A 85 4.96 17.74 6.14
C ARG A 85 5.25 16.37 5.53
N ALA A 86 5.80 16.33 4.30
CA ALA A 86 6.21 15.08 3.66
C ALA A 86 7.36 14.41 4.42
N ILE A 87 8.35 15.19 4.88
CA ILE A 87 9.45 14.68 5.72
C ILE A 87 8.92 14.11 7.03
N VAL A 88 8.07 14.85 7.74
CA VAL A 88 7.47 14.36 9.00
C VAL A 88 6.67 13.08 8.76
N ALA A 89 5.87 13.03 7.69
CA ALA A 89 5.11 11.83 7.33
C ALA A 89 6.04 10.63 7.05
N ALA A 90 7.15 10.84 6.33
CA ALA A 90 8.15 9.80 6.07
C ALA A 90 8.84 9.33 7.36
N THR A 91 9.19 10.25 8.27
CA THR A 91 9.79 9.89 9.56
C THR A 91 8.83 9.08 10.42
N VAL A 92 7.58 9.54 10.56
CA VAL A 92 6.53 8.80 11.28
C VAL A 92 6.35 7.42 10.68
N TYR A 93 6.29 7.34 9.35
CA TYR A 93 6.15 6.09 8.62
C TYR A 93 7.26 5.09 8.94
N VAL A 94 8.52 5.53 8.95
CA VAL A 94 9.68 4.68 9.28
C VAL A 94 9.65 4.26 10.75
N VAL A 95 9.47 5.21 11.67
CA VAL A 95 9.50 4.97 13.12
C VAL A 95 8.38 4.01 13.54
N VAL A 96 7.17 4.20 13.02
CA VAL A 96 6.02 3.34 13.33
C VAL A 96 6.22 1.94 12.76
N SER A 97 6.78 1.80 11.56
CA SER A 97 6.91 0.50 10.89
C SER A 97 8.06 -0.35 11.41
N ALA A 98 9.16 0.28 11.82
CA ALA A 98 10.38 -0.40 12.26
C ALA A 98 10.15 -1.54 13.28
N PRO A 99 9.43 -1.34 14.41
CA PRO A 99 9.22 -2.40 15.39
C PRO A 99 8.45 -3.60 14.80
N PHE A 100 7.50 -3.37 13.89
CA PHE A 100 6.75 -4.44 13.26
C PHE A 100 7.62 -5.25 12.29
N TYR A 101 8.48 -4.60 11.52
CA TYR A 101 9.43 -5.30 10.65
C TYR A 101 10.42 -6.15 11.44
N VAL A 102 10.93 -5.65 12.57
CA VAL A 102 11.80 -6.42 13.47
C VAL A 102 11.06 -7.64 14.04
N ALA A 103 9.83 -7.44 14.54
CA ALA A 103 9.02 -8.53 15.06
C ALA A 103 8.69 -9.58 13.98
N ALA A 104 8.29 -9.14 12.79
CA ALA A 104 7.98 -10.03 11.67
C ALA A 104 9.19 -10.83 11.20
N ALA A 105 10.37 -10.21 11.17
CA ALA A 105 11.61 -10.88 10.80
C ALA A 105 12.00 -11.96 11.81
N TRP A 106 11.92 -11.64 13.10
CA TRP A 106 12.20 -12.60 14.17
C TRP A 106 11.23 -13.80 14.14
N LEU A 107 9.93 -13.55 13.93
CA LEU A 107 8.92 -14.60 13.84
C LEU A 107 9.00 -15.44 12.56
N GLY A 108 9.47 -14.85 11.47
CA GLY A 108 9.56 -15.48 10.15
C GLY A 108 10.93 -16.02 9.79
N ASP A 109 11.87 -16.05 10.76
CA ASP A 109 13.27 -16.43 10.55
C ASP A 109 13.92 -15.71 9.34
N ALA A 110 13.59 -14.42 9.17
CA ALA A 110 14.04 -13.63 8.03
C ALA A 110 15.31 -12.83 8.39
N GLY A 111 16.24 -12.76 7.44
CA GLY A 111 17.49 -12.03 7.64
C GLY A 111 17.31 -10.51 7.55
N PRO A 112 18.28 -9.71 8.05
CA PRO A 112 18.25 -8.25 7.91
C PRO A 112 18.16 -7.79 6.44
N VAL A 113 18.75 -8.57 5.51
CA VAL A 113 18.70 -8.30 4.07
C VAL A 113 17.27 -8.37 3.54
N ASP A 114 16.49 -9.37 3.96
CA ASP A 114 15.10 -9.53 3.54
C ASP A 114 14.23 -8.37 4.04
N VAL A 115 14.47 -7.92 5.28
CA VAL A 115 13.79 -6.76 5.88
C VAL A 115 14.09 -5.49 5.10
N ILE A 116 15.38 -5.20 4.83
CA ILE A 116 15.79 -4.00 4.08
C ILE A 116 15.19 -4.01 2.69
N ARG A 117 15.29 -5.14 1.97
CA ARG A 117 14.76 -5.29 0.61
C ARG A 117 13.25 -5.05 0.57
N THR A 118 12.52 -5.60 1.55
CA THR A 118 11.07 -5.42 1.70
C THR A 118 10.72 -3.97 2.02
N ALA A 119 11.40 -3.35 2.98
CA ALA A 119 11.17 -1.96 3.36
C ALA A 119 11.43 -0.99 2.20
N VAL A 120 12.51 -1.20 1.44
CA VAL A 120 12.84 -0.42 0.24
C VAL A 120 11.76 -0.60 -0.83
N TYR A 121 11.32 -1.83 -1.10
CA TYR A 121 10.26 -2.08 -2.08
C TYR A 121 8.97 -1.30 -1.74
N VAL A 122 8.52 -1.38 -0.49
CA VAL A 122 7.34 -0.64 -0.03
C VAL A 122 7.56 0.86 -0.10
N ALA A 123 8.75 1.36 0.29
CA ALA A 123 9.07 2.78 0.19
C ALA A 123 9.03 3.30 -1.26
N CYS A 124 9.43 2.48 -2.25
CA CYS A 124 9.32 2.83 -3.67
C CYS A 124 7.86 3.00 -4.14
N LEU A 125 6.87 2.45 -3.44
CA LEU A 125 5.44 2.62 -3.75
C LEU A 125 4.84 3.88 -3.13
N ALA A 126 5.49 4.47 -2.12
CA ALA A 126 5.03 5.67 -1.43
C ALA A 126 4.76 6.88 -2.36
N PRO A 127 5.60 7.17 -3.37
CA PRO A 127 5.34 8.27 -4.32
C PRO A 127 4.01 8.12 -5.06
N LEU A 128 3.62 6.89 -5.40
CA LEU A 128 2.36 6.62 -6.09
C LEU A 128 1.16 6.91 -5.17
N GLY A 129 1.22 6.44 -3.92
CA GLY A 129 0.20 6.75 -2.91
C GLY A 129 0.05 8.25 -2.67
N LEU A 130 1.17 8.96 -2.55
CA LEU A 130 1.17 10.41 -2.37
C LEU A 130 0.63 11.16 -3.60
N ALA A 131 1.02 10.75 -4.81
CA ALA A 131 0.49 11.32 -6.05
C ALA A 131 -1.04 11.12 -6.16
N ALA A 132 -1.53 9.92 -5.86
CA ALA A 132 -2.95 9.62 -5.85
C ALA A 132 -3.71 10.43 -4.79
N GLY A 133 -3.21 10.45 -3.55
CA GLY A 133 -3.83 11.19 -2.44
C GLY A 133 -3.92 12.68 -2.74
N THR A 134 -2.83 13.29 -3.21
CA THR A 134 -2.83 14.72 -3.58
C THR A 134 -3.68 15.03 -4.82
N TYR A 135 -3.83 14.09 -5.74
CA TYR A 135 -4.74 14.23 -6.88
C TYR A 135 -6.21 14.21 -6.41
N MET A 136 -6.58 13.25 -5.57
CA MET A 136 -7.93 13.10 -5.01
C MET A 136 -8.32 14.25 -4.10
N ALA A 137 -7.42 14.67 -3.21
CA ALA A 137 -7.60 15.80 -2.28
C ALA A 137 -7.98 17.13 -2.96
N ARG A 138 -7.67 17.29 -4.25
CA ARG A 138 -8.01 18.49 -5.03
C ARG A 138 -9.45 18.48 -5.55
N GLY A 139 -10.31 17.56 -5.10
CA GLY A 139 -11.74 17.54 -5.42
C GLY A 139 -12.05 17.32 -6.91
N ARG A 140 -11.20 16.59 -7.63
CA ARG A 140 -11.33 16.46 -9.09
C ARG A 140 -12.19 15.26 -9.49
N ALA A 141 -12.94 15.42 -10.58
CA ALA A 141 -13.84 14.41 -11.16
C ALA A 141 -13.18 13.05 -11.48
N GLY A 142 -11.85 12.95 -11.48
CA GLY A 142 -11.13 11.69 -11.67
C GLY A 142 -10.72 10.95 -10.40
N GLY A 143 -11.01 11.48 -9.19
CA GLY A 143 -10.53 10.90 -7.94
C GLY A 143 -11.00 9.45 -7.72
N SER A 144 -12.29 9.18 -7.97
CA SER A 144 -12.86 7.84 -7.86
C SER A 144 -12.23 6.84 -8.84
N TRP A 145 -11.85 7.29 -10.04
CA TRP A 145 -11.16 6.45 -11.02
C TRP A 145 -9.75 6.09 -10.59
N VAL A 146 -9.02 7.03 -9.96
CA VAL A 146 -7.68 6.74 -9.39
C VAL A 146 -7.80 5.72 -8.27
N LEU A 147 -8.76 5.90 -7.35
CA LEU A 147 -8.99 4.94 -6.28
C LEU A 147 -9.38 3.55 -6.83
N LEU A 148 -10.27 3.51 -7.82
CA LEU A 148 -10.66 2.26 -8.48
C LEU A 148 -9.46 1.58 -9.14
N ALA A 149 -8.62 2.33 -9.86
CA ALA A 149 -7.42 1.78 -10.47
C ALA A 149 -6.45 1.21 -9.43
N MET A 150 -6.24 1.91 -8.30
CA MET A 150 -5.42 1.40 -7.20
C MET A 150 -6.02 0.14 -6.57
N LEU A 151 -7.35 0.10 -6.37
CA LEU A 151 -8.03 -1.09 -5.86
C LEU A 151 -7.88 -2.29 -6.80
N VAL A 152 -8.06 -2.06 -8.11
CA VAL A 152 -7.85 -3.10 -9.13
C VAL A 152 -6.41 -3.58 -9.12
N VAL A 153 -5.43 -2.69 -9.01
CA VAL A 153 -4.01 -3.08 -9.01
C VAL A 153 -3.62 -3.83 -7.73
N VAL A 154 -4.10 -3.39 -6.56
CA VAL A 154 -3.74 -4.00 -5.27
C VAL A 154 -4.47 -5.32 -5.02
N ALA A 155 -5.76 -5.41 -5.35
CA ALA A 155 -6.59 -6.58 -5.04
C ALA A 155 -7.08 -7.31 -6.31
N GLY A 156 -7.45 -6.57 -7.35
CA GLY A 156 -7.96 -7.14 -8.59
C GLY A 156 -6.91 -7.94 -9.37
N VAL A 157 -5.66 -7.49 -9.45
CA VAL A 157 -4.58 -8.19 -10.15
C VAL A 157 -4.24 -9.52 -9.47
N PRO A 158 -4.03 -9.58 -8.14
CA PRO A 158 -3.89 -10.86 -7.45
C PRO A 158 -5.10 -11.78 -7.65
N ALA A 159 -6.33 -11.25 -7.52
CA ALA A 159 -7.54 -12.03 -7.72
C ALA A 159 -7.63 -12.60 -9.15
N ALA A 160 -7.34 -11.78 -10.16
CA ALA A 160 -7.31 -12.21 -11.56
C ALA A 160 -6.25 -13.29 -11.81
N HIS A 161 -5.07 -13.20 -11.17
CA HIS A 161 -4.06 -14.26 -11.24
C HIS A 161 -4.61 -15.58 -10.68
N TYR A 162 -5.23 -15.56 -9.50
CA TYR A 162 -5.84 -16.76 -8.91
C TYR A 162 -6.95 -17.34 -9.77
N ILE A 163 -7.86 -16.50 -10.29
CA ILE A 163 -8.94 -16.94 -11.18
C ILE A 163 -8.36 -17.57 -12.46
N ALA A 164 -7.35 -16.94 -13.06
CA ALA A 164 -6.70 -17.49 -14.24
C ALA A 164 -6.02 -18.83 -13.95
N ARG A 165 -5.32 -18.96 -12.82
CA ARG A 165 -4.66 -20.19 -12.42
C ARG A 165 -5.64 -21.34 -12.16
N GLU A 166 -6.78 -21.04 -11.52
CA GLU A 166 -7.77 -22.05 -11.15
C GLU A 166 -8.66 -22.47 -12.33
N PHE A 167 -9.14 -21.50 -13.12
CA PHE A 167 -10.18 -21.72 -14.11
C PHE A 167 -9.69 -21.70 -15.56
N LEU A 168 -8.47 -21.18 -15.82
CA LEU A 168 -7.91 -21.02 -17.16
C LEU A 168 -6.57 -21.78 -17.28
N SER A 169 -6.52 -23.02 -16.79
CA SER A 169 -5.32 -23.87 -16.78
C SER A 169 -4.66 -24.10 -18.16
N GLY A 170 -5.34 -23.75 -19.27
CA GLY A 170 -4.81 -23.76 -20.63
C GLY A 170 -4.35 -22.39 -21.19
N ALA A 171 -4.51 -21.27 -20.46
CA ALA A 171 -4.27 -19.91 -20.98
C ALA A 171 -2.81 -19.42 -20.91
N GLY A 172 -1.84 -20.30 -20.64
CA GLY A 172 -0.43 -19.97 -20.54
C GLY A 172 -0.01 -19.41 -19.16
N ASP A 173 1.27 -19.07 -19.02
CA ASP A 173 1.86 -18.59 -17.76
C ASP A 173 1.31 -17.20 -17.38
N ALA A 174 0.32 -17.18 -16.49
CA ALA A 174 -0.23 -15.97 -15.89
C ALA A 174 0.69 -15.35 -14.81
N GLY A 175 1.95 -15.79 -14.69
CA GLY A 175 2.93 -15.29 -13.73
C GLY A 175 3.25 -13.80 -13.89
N TRP A 176 3.01 -13.22 -15.08
CA TRP A 176 3.16 -11.78 -15.28
C TRP A 176 2.14 -10.95 -14.48
N LEU A 177 0.91 -11.46 -14.28
CA LEU A 177 -0.10 -10.80 -13.42
C LEU A 177 0.37 -10.78 -11.97
N TRP A 178 0.92 -11.90 -11.49
CA TRP A 178 1.51 -12.00 -10.15
C TRP A 178 2.66 -11.00 -9.95
N ARG A 179 3.54 -10.86 -10.95
CA ARG A 179 4.67 -9.90 -10.91
C ARG A 179 4.22 -8.45 -10.99
N LEU A 180 3.11 -8.18 -11.67
CA LEU A 180 2.59 -6.82 -11.81
C LEU A 180 1.91 -6.34 -10.53
N GLY A 181 1.20 -7.19 -9.79
CA GLY A 181 0.53 -6.79 -8.55
C GLY A 181 1.54 -6.33 -7.47
N PRO A 182 1.32 -5.18 -6.80
CA PRO A 182 2.28 -4.67 -5.82
C PRO A 182 2.25 -5.49 -4.53
N ALA A 183 1.09 -6.05 -4.17
CA ALA A 183 0.92 -6.95 -3.03
C ALA A 183 1.61 -8.30 -3.27
N THR A 184 1.48 -8.86 -4.47
CA THR A 184 2.12 -10.13 -4.84
C THR A 184 3.61 -9.96 -5.09
N GLY A 185 4.02 -8.84 -5.70
CA GLY A 185 5.43 -8.48 -5.83
C GLY A 185 6.12 -8.34 -4.47
N VAL A 186 5.52 -7.61 -3.51
CA VAL A 186 6.13 -7.50 -2.17
C VAL A 186 6.15 -8.83 -1.43
N TRP A 187 5.16 -9.70 -1.64
CA TRP A 187 5.12 -11.04 -1.06
C TRP A 187 6.34 -11.88 -1.48
N ASP A 188 6.69 -11.86 -2.76
CA ASP A 188 7.88 -12.56 -3.28
C ASP A 188 9.18 -11.91 -2.78
N VAL A 189 9.22 -10.59 -2.69
CA VAL A 189 10.40 -9.85 -2.20
C VAL A 189 10.67 -10.10 -0.71
N ALA A 190 9.60 -10.27 0.07
CA ALA A 190 9.63 -10.57 1.50
C ALA A 190 9.84 -12.06 1.79
N ALA A 191 9.81 -12.93 0.78
CA ALA A 191 10.15 -14.33 0.95
C ALA A 191 11.65 -14.45 1.34
N PRO A 192 12.01 -15.38 2.23
CA PRO A 192 13.40 -15.66 2.54
C PRO A 192 14.11 -16.11 1.25
N ALA A 193 15.00 -15.27 0.73
CA ALA A 193 15.77 -15.55 -0.47
C ALA A 193 17.24 -15.24 -0.14
N GLY A 194 18.08 -16.29 -0.12
CA GLY A 194 19.47 -16.19 0.32
C GLY A 194 20.25 -15.03 -0.32
N GLN A 195 21.09 -14.37 0.48
CA GLN A 195 22.12 -13.33 0.24
C GLN A 195 21.94 -12.22 -0.84
N SER A 196 20.95 -12.27 -1.73
CA SER A 196 20.79 -11.26 -2.78
C SER A 196 20.05 -10.02 -2.26
N LEU A 197 20.72 -8.88 -2.37
CA LEU A 197 20.13 -7.57 -2.07
C LEU A 197 19.10 -7.12 -3.13
N VAL A 198 19.18 -7.66 -4.36
CA VAL A 198 18.34 -7.23 -5.47
C VAL A 198 17.13 -8.16 -5.59
N PRO A 199 15.89 -7.63 -5.56
CA PRO A 199 14.71 -8.44 -5.83
C PRO A 199 14.75 -8.94 -7.28
N MET A 200 14.34 -10.19 -7.50
CA MET A 200 14.48 -10.87 -8.80
C MET A 200 13.72 -10.20 -9.97
N CYS A 201 12.85 -9.22 -9.69
CA CYS A 201 12.08 -8.50 -10.71
C CYS A 201 11.85 -7.02 -10.32
N VAL A 202 12.66 -6.10 -10.85
CA VAL A 202 12.59 -4.65 -10.53
C VAL A 202 11.73 -3.82 -11.50
N TRP A 203 11.44 -4.32 -12.70
CA TRP A 203 10.68 -3.54 -13.70
C TRP A 203 9.28 -3.08 -13.23
N PRO A 204 8.54 -3.79 -12.35
CA PRO A 204 7.26 -3.29 -11.87
C PRO A 204 7.40 -1.96 -11.12
N LEU A 205 8.53 -1.72 -10.44
CA LEU A 205 8.80 -0.44 -9.78
C LEU A 205 8.86 0.70 -10.79
N ALA A 206 9.45 0.48 -11.97
CA ALA A 206 9.48 1.48 -13.03
C ALA A 206 8.06 1.83 -13.52
N VAL A 207 7.16 0.85 -13.62
CA VAL A 207 5.74 1.08 -13.95
C VAL A 207 5.06 1.94 -12.89
N TYR A 208 5.32 1.69 -11.61
CA TYR A 208 4.75 2.49 -10.53
C TYR A 208 5.27 3.92 -10.48
N PHE A 209 6.57 4.13 -10.72
CA PHE A 209 7.12 5.47 -10.87
C PHE A 209 6.53 6.20 -12.08
N ALA A 210 6.38 5.51 -13.22
CA ALA A 210 5.72 6.08 -14.40
C ALA A 210 4.25 6.45 -14.11
N ALA A 211 3.50 5.60 -13.41
CA ALA A 211 2.13 5.88 -13.00
C ALA A 211 2.04 7.08 -12.05
N ALA A 212 2.95 7.17 -11.06
CA ALA A 212 3.01 8.30 -10.13
C ALA A 212 3.28 9.62 -10.88
N ALA A 213 4.20 9.60 -11.83
CA ALA A 213 4.49 10.74 -12.70
C ALA A 213 3.26 11.12 -13.55
N ALA A 214 2.59 10.14 -14.17
CA ALA A 214 1.40 10.37 -14.99
C ALA A 214 0.25 11.02 -14.19
N ILE A 215 -0.06 10.51 -12.98
CA ILE A 215 -1.08 11.08 -12.09
C ILE A 215 -0.72 12.51 -11.70
N SER A 216 0.56 12.76 -11.39
CA SER A 216 1.06 14.08 -11.04
C SER A 216 0.92 15.08 -12.19
N VAL A 217 1.29 14.68 -13.42
CA VAL A 217 1.18 15.49 -14.64
C VAL A 217 -0.28 15.77 -15.00
N ALA A 218 -1.15 14.75 -14.98
CA ALA A 218 -2.59 14.92 -15.18
C ALA A 218 -3.15 15.93 -14.16
N GLY A 219 -2.69 15.83 -12.92
CA GLY A 219 -3.03 16.78 -11.86
C GLY A 219 -2.58 18.22 -12.16
N MET A 220 -1.45 18.43 -12.82
CA MET A 220 -0.99 19.77 -13.19
C MET A 220 -1.74 20.34 -14.40
N MET A 221 -1.97 19.52 -15.44
CA MET A 221 -2.62 19.96 -16.68
C MET A 221 -4.06 20.42 -16.44
N LEU A 222 -4.80 19.71 -15.58
CA LEU A 222 -6.18 20.09 -15.24
C LEU A 222 -6.26 21.41 -14.45
N LYS A 223 -5.23 21.75 -13.64
CA LYS A 223 -5.16 23.04 -12.92
C LYS A 223 -5.06 24.22 -13.90
N ARG A 224 -4.32 24.05 -14.99
CA ARG A 224 -4.11 25.11 -16.00
C ARG A 224 -5.37 25.42 -16.80
N LYS A 225 -6.24 24.43 -17.06
CA LYS A 225 -7.51 24.66 -17.77
C LYS A 225 -8.51 25.47 -16.94
N GLY A 226 -8.65 25.16 -15.65
CA GLY A 226 -9.57 25.89 -14.76
C GLY A 226 -9.23 27.38 -14.58
N LYS A 227 -7.94 27.74 -14.64
CA LYS A 227 -7.49 29.15 -14.54
C LYS A 227 -7.66 29.96 -15.83
N LYS A 228 -7.94 29.30 -16.97
CA LYS A 228 -8.16 29.99 -18.27
C LYS A 228 -9.64 30.28 -18.55
N MET A 229 -10.56 29.74 -17.73
CA MET A 229 -12.01 29.88 -17.89
C MET A 229 -12.65 30.74 -16.80
N ALA A 230 -11.87 31.24 -15.85
CA ALA A 230 -12.26 32.18 -14.80
C ALA A 230 -11.51 33.49 -15.03
#